data_AF-A0A924HWB9-F1
#
_entry.id   AF-A0A924HWB9-F1
#
_cell.length_a   1.000
_cell.length_b   1.000
_cell.length_c   1.000
_cell.angle_alpha   90.00
_cell.angle_beta   90.00
_cell.angle_gamma   90.00
#
_symmetry.space_group_name_H-M   'P 1'
#
loop_
_entity.id
_entity.type
_entity.pdbx_description
1 polymer ?
#
loop_
_entity_poly.entity_id
_entity_poly.type
_entity_poly.pdbx_seq_one_letter_code
_entity_poly.pdbx_strand_id
1 'polypeptide(L)'
;MAAAPTLTTEVAVNKLELPWDMAFLPNGTMFFTEKCKGLSVQLPSGTVNKLHGIGGVNGYSSSSADLFCDGQAGMMGVAIDPEFQKNRLIYVYSSSKLNDKLVNRVMRFKIDETLSNVSDRTDIVTDIG
;
A
#
# COMPACT_ATOMS: atom_id res chain seq x y z
N MET A 1 -10.14 -37.98 -18.62
CA MET A 1 -10.37 -36.78 -17.79
C MET A 1 -9.03 -36.39 -17.18
N ALA A 2 -8.63 -35.12 -17.25
CA ALA A 2 -7.42 -34.66 -16.57
C ALA A 2 -7.67 -34.60 -15.05
N ALA A 3 -6.67 -34.95 -14.24
CA ALA A 3 -6.75 -34.82 -12.80
C ALA A 3 -6.83 -33.33 -12.40
N ALA A 4 -7.56 -33.03 -11.32
CA ALA A 4 -7.61 -31.68 -10.77
C ALA A 4 -6.23 -31.26 -10.22
N PRO A 5 -5.86 -29.97 -10.28
CA PRO A 5 -4.58 -29.50 -9.77
C PRO A 5 -4.51 -29.60 -8.25
N THR A 6 -3.34 -29.97 -7.74
CA THR A 6 -3.03 -29.91 -6.30
C THR A 6 -2.59 -28.50 -5.94
N LEU A 7 -3.17 -27.92 -4.89
CA LEU A 7 -2.83 -26.59 -4.37
C LEU A 7 -2.06 -26.72 -3.05
N THR A 8 -0.99 -25.96 -2.92
CA THR A 8 -0.27 -25.76 -1.65
C THR A 8 -0.32 -24.29 -1.26
N THR A 9 -0.40 -24.02 0.04
CA THR A 9 -0.48 -22.66 0.58
C THR A 9 0.63 -22.42 1.60
N GLU A 10 1.16 -21.19 1.61
CA GLU A 10 2.13 -20.73 2.60
C GLU A 10 1.68 -19.37 3.15
N VAL A 11 2.02 -19.10 4.41
CA VAL A 11 1.75 -17.80 5.03
C VAL A 11 2.85 -16.80 4.63
N ALA A 12 2.51 -15.83 3.78
CA ALA A 12 3.44 -14.76 3.41
C ALA A 12 3.65 -13.77 4.57
N VAL A 13 2.57 -13.17 5.08
CA VAL A 13 2.61 -12.24 6.23
C VAL A 13 1.51 -12.63 7.20
N ASN A 14 1.82 -12.65 8.50
CA ASN A 14 0.85 -12.94 9.55
C ASN A 14 0.44 -11.66 10.31
N LYS A 15 -0.65 -11.76 11.10
CA LYS A 15 -1.13 -10.71 12.01
C LYS A 15 -1.44 -9.38 11.33
N LEU A 16 -1.89 -9.43 10.08
CA LEU A 16 -2.44 -8.28 9.37
C LEU A 16 -3.83 -7.93 9.90
N GLU A 17 -4.17 -6.65 9.85
CA GLU A 17 -5.46 -6.12 10.22
C GLU A 17 -6.13 -5.49 9.00
N LEU A 18 -7.27 -6.05 8.59
CA LEU A 18 -8.03 -5.60 7.44
C LEU A 18 -7.14 -5.42 6.18
N PRO A 19 -6.38 -6.47 5.76
CA PRO A 19 -5.59 -6.39 4.53
C PRO A 19 -6.50 -6.11 3.35
N TRP A 20 -6.10 -5.21 2.46
CA TRP A 20 -6.94 -4.76 1.35
C TRP A 20 -6.41 -5.19 -0.01
N ASP A 21 -5.16 -4.86 -0.33
CA ASP A 21 -4.57 -5.16 -1.64
C ASP A 21 -3.08 -5.50 -1.53
N MET A 22 -2.55 -6.14 -2.57
CA MET A 22 -1.13 -6.49 -2.68
C MET A 22 -0.62 -6.40 -4.13
N ALA A 23 0.63 -6.00 -4.29
CA ALA A 23 1.32 -5.92 -5.58
C ALA A 23 2.76 -6.43 -5.48
N PHE A 24 3.21 -7.19 -6.48
CA PHE A 24 4.49 -7.87 -6.46
C PHE A 24 5.48 -7.30 -7.47
N LEU A 25 6.74 -7.19 -7.06
CA LEU A 25 7.87 -7.09 -7.97
C LEU A 25 8.33 -8.49 -8.40
N PRO A 26 9.02 -8.62 -9.55
CA PRO A 26 9.52 -9.91 -10.04
C PRO A 26 10.48 -10.64 -9.09
N ASN A 27 11.14 -9.93 -8.18
CA ASN A 27 12.05 -10.51 -7.19
C ASN A 27 11.34 -11.07 -5.94
N GLY A 28 10.00 -11.00 -5.87
CA GLY A 28 9.22 -11.44 -4.72
C GLY A 28 8.98 -10.38 -3.64
N THR A 29 9.50 -9.15 -3.80
CA THR A 29 9.10 -8.03 -2.94
C THR A 29 7.60 -7.77 -3.11
N MET A 30 6.86 -7.73 -2.00
CA MET A 30 5.41 -7.56 -1.99
C MET A 30 5.03 -6.28 -1.26
N PHE A 31 4.41 -5.33 -1.96
CA PHE A 31 3.72 -4.20 -1.34
C PHE A 31 2.33 -4.64 -0.93
N PHE A 32 1.85 -4.16 0.21
CA PHE A 32 0.49 -4.46 0.67
C PHE A 32 -0.06 -3.31 1.51
N THR A 33 -1.39 -3.25 1.58
CA THR A 33 -2.12 -2.23 2.35
C THR A 33 -2.99 -2.86 3.41
N GLU A 34 -3.04 -2.22 4.58
CA GLU A 34 -3.97 -2.52 5.66
C GLU A 34 -4.91 -1.31 5.82
N LYS A 35 -6.22 -1.55 5.73
CA LYS A 35 -7.25 -0.50 5.61
C LYS A 35 -7.13 0.63 6.63
N CYS A 36 -6.98 0.27 7.90
CA CYS A 36 -6.88 1.20 9.01
C CYS A 36 -5.45 1.42 9.51
N LYS A 37 -4.43 0.96 8.77
CA LYS A 37 -3.03 1.20 9.14
C LYS A 37 -2.25 1.95 8.08
N GLY A 38 -2.03 1.34 6.92
CA GLY A 38 -1.20 1.95 5.89
C GLY A 38 -0.57 0.98 4.88
N LEU A 39 0.36 1.53 4.11
CA LEU A 39 1.16 0.86 3.10
C LEU A 39 2.44 0.31 3.73
N SER A 40 2.69 -0.97 3.50
CA SER A 40 3.90 -1.66 3.90
C SER A 40 4.50 -2.42 2.72
N VAL A 41 5.75 -2.84 2.87
CA VAL A 41 6.44 -3.71 1.92
C VAL A 41 7.10 -4.87 2.66
N GLN A 42 6.93 -6.08 2.15
CA GLN A 42 7.65 -7.27 2.56
C GLN A 42 8.78 -7.55 1.56
N LEU A 43 9.99 -7.72 2.08
CA LEU A 43 11.15 -8.15 1.29
C LEU A 43 11.16 -9.68 1.11
N PRO A 44 11.90 -10.22 0.12
CA PRO A 44 12.05 -11.67 -0.04
C PRO A 44 12.64 -12.39 1.20
N SER A 45 13.32 -11.65 2.09
CA SER A 45 13.79 -12.15 3.39
C SER A 45 12.67 -12.37 4.42
N GLY A 46 11.44 -11.94 4.12
CA GLY A 46 10.32 -11.89 5.07
C GLY A 46 10.27 -10.62 5.93
N THR A 47 11.29 -9.76 5.86
CA THR A 47 11.32 -8.47 6.59
C THR A 47 10.21 -7.55 6.09
N VAL A 48 9.46 -6.94 7.02
CA VAL A 48 8.38 -6.00 6.70
C VAL A 48 8.78 -4.59 7.11
N ASN A 49 8.75 -3.66 6.14
CA ASN A 49 8.95 -2.24 6.35
C ASN A 49 7.61 -1.49 6.20
N LYS A 50 7.30 -0.64 7.18
CA LYS A 50 6.07 0.18 7.21
C LYS A 50 6.35 1.54 6.58
N LEU A 51 5.82 1.78 5.38
CA LEU A 51 6.23 2.90 4.52
C LEU A 51 5.39 4.17 4.75
N HIS A 52 4.06 4.06 4.69
CA HIS A 52 3.19 5.21 4.83
C HIS A 52 1.87 4.87 5.55
N GLY A 53 1.64 5.49 6.70
CA GLY A 53 0.46 5.30 7.52
C GLY A 53 -0.68 6.26 7.19
N ILE A 54 -1.91 5.88 7.54
CA ILE A 54 -3.01 6.83 7.67
C ILE A 54 -2.82 7.73 8.91
N GLY A 55 -3.60 8.80 9.02
CA GLY A 55 -3.48 9.74 10.13
C GLY A 55 -3.68 9.08 11.50
N GLY A 56 -2.77 9.38 12.44
CA GLY A 56 -2.83 8.88 13.83
C GLY A 56 -2.23 7.49 14.05
N VAL A 57 -1.77 6.80 13.00
CA VAL A 57 -1.11 5.49 13.13
C VAL A 57 0.38 5.67 13.35
N ASN A 58 0.92 4.97 14.35
CA ASN A 58 2.33 5.04 14.75
C ASN A 58 3.17 3.91 14.12
N GLY A 59 4.49 4.12 14.06
CA GLY A 59 5.46 3.11 13.63
C GLY A 59 5.61 2.94 12.12
N TYR A 60 5.03 3.85 11.33
CA TYR A 60 5.33 4.02 9.91
C TYR A 60 6.40 5.10 9.74
N SER A 61 7.21 5.01 8.68
CA SER A 61 8.25 6.02 8.43
C SER A 61 7.68 7.40 8.06
N SER A 62 6.47 7.44 7.53
CA SER A 62 5.69 8.66 7.33
C SER A 62 4.20 8.39 7.50
N SER A 63 3.40 9.44 7.67
CA SER A 63 1.93 9.33 7.67
C SER A 63 1.29 10.60 7.11
N SER A 64 0.05 10.47 6.67
CA SER A 64 -0.73 11.59 6.16
C SER A 64 -1.98 11.82 7.01
N ALA A 65 -2.05 12.99 7.66
CA ALA A 65 -3.14 13.33 8.59
C ALA A 65 -4.52 13.45 7.92
N ASP A 66 -4.55 13.69 6.61
CA ASP A 66 -5.79 13.75 5.84
C ASP A 66 -6.36 12.36 5.51
N LEU A 67 -5.56 11.29 5.56
CA LEU A 67 -6.05 9.94 5.29
C LEU A 67 -6.76 9.39 6.53
N PHE A 68 -7.90 8.75 6.35
CA PHE A 68 -8.74 8.26 7.45
C PHE A 68 -9.32 6.88 7.14
N CYS A 69 -9.75 6.17 8.19
CA CYS A 69 -10.44 4.89 8.12
C CYS A 69 -11.76 4.96 8.87
N ASP A 70 -12.87 4.69 8.19
CA ASP A 70 -14.22 4.57 8.79
C ASP A 70 -15.16 3.85 7.81
N GLY A 71 -16.05 2.99 8.29
CA GLY A 71 -17.00 2.29 7.42
C GLY A 71 -16.30 1.51 6.31
N GLN A 72 -16.38 1.95 5.05
CA GLN A 72 -15.63 1.40 3.89
C GLN A 72 -14.40 2.24 3.51
N ALA A 73 -14.24 3.44 4.09
CA ALA A 73 -13.11 4.31 3.86
C ALA A 73 -11.83 3.78 4.53
N GLY A 74 -10.68 4.07 3.92
CA GLY A 74 -9.38 3.60 4.39
C GLY A 74 -8.31 3.64 3.30
N MET A 75 -7.17 3.02 3.59
CA MET A 75 -6.15 2.72 2.59
C MET A 75 -6.50 1.45 1.82
N MET A 76 -6.46 1.50 0.50
CA MET A 76 -7.02 0.46 -0.36
C MET A 76 -6.01 0.01 -1.42
N GLY A 77 -6.32 0.16 -2.70
CA GLY A 77 -5.52 -0.39 -3.79
C GLY A 77 -4.08 0.09 -3.81
N VAL A 78 -3.17 -0.80 -4.22
CA VAL A 78 -1.77 -0.49 -4.48
C VAL A 78 -1.36 -1.03 -5.86
N ALA A 79 -0.73 -0.17 -6.66
CA ALA A 79 -0.19 -0.57 -7.96
C ALA A 79 1.27 -0.12 -8.07
N ILE A 80 2.08 -0.96 -8.69
CA ILE A 80 3.48 -0.65 -8.97
C ILE A 80 3.59 -0.12 -10.38
N ASP A 81 4.36 0.95 -10.57
CA ASP A 81 4.62 1.47 -11.91
C ASP A 81 5.36 0.42 -12.77
N PRO A 82 4.96 0.18 -14.03
CA PRO A 82 5.65 -0.79 -14.90
C PRO A 82 7.15 -0.51 -15.06
N GLU A 83 7.57 0.76 -14.94
CA GLU A 83 8.96 1.17 -14.99
C GLU A 83 9.59 1.35 -13.60
N PHE A 84 9.09 0.66 -12.56
CA PHE A 84 9.57 0.78 -11.17
C PHE A 84 11.10 0.66 -11.03
N GLN A 85 11.73 -0.20 -11.82
CA GLN A 85 13.19 -0.38 -11.81
C GLN A 85 13.95 0.91 -12.21
N LYS A 86 13.31 1.81 -12.95
CA LYS A 86 13.88 3.09 -13.38
C LYS A 86 13.39 4.26 -12.51
N ASN A 87 12.11 4.28 -12.16
CA ASN A 87 11.47 5.46 -11.56
C ASN A 87 11.14 5.31 -10.06
N ARG A 88 11.07 4.07 -9.56
CA ARG A 88 10.69 3.71 -8.19
C ARG A 88 9.31 4.21 -7.77
N LEU A 89 8.37 4.31 -8.70
CA LEU A 89 7.04 4.87 -8.44
C LEU A 89 6.02 3.79 -8.09
N ILE A 90 5.15 4.09 -7.13
CA ILE A 90 3.95 3.31 -6.83
C ILE A 90 2.75 4.23 -6.73
N TYR A 91 1.55 3.65 -6.82
CA TYR A 91 0.28 4.34 -6.73
C TYR A 91 -0.56 3.68 -5.63
N VAL A 92 -1.17 4.50 -4.78
CA VAL A 92 -2.00 4.06 -3.67
C VAL A 92 -3.34 4.78 -3.72
N TYR A 93 -4.42 4.02 -3.65
CA TYR A 93 -5.77 4.55 -3.50
C TYR A 93 -6.12 4.65 -2.01
N SER A 94 -6.61 5.81 -1.56
CA SER A 94 -7.06 5.97 -0.18
C SER A 94 -8.19 7.00 -0.06
N SER A 95 -9.04 6.81 0.94
CA SER A 95 -9.96 7.85 1.39
C SER A 95 -9.22 8.97 2.11
N SER A 96 -9.61 10.22 1.84
CA SER A 96 -9.03 11.43 2.39
C SER A 96 -10.12 12.39 2.84
N LYS A 97 -9.85 13.14 3.91
CA LYS A 97 -10.66 14.24 4.44
C LYS A 97 -9.97 15.60 4.25
N LEU A 98 -9.09 15.71 3.25
CA LEU A 98 -8.37 16.96 2.99
C LEU A 98 -9.37 18.09 2.70
N ASN A 99 -9.20 19.24 3.35
CA ASN A 99 -10.10 20.40 3.27
C ASN A 99 -11.57 20.05 3.61
N ASP A 100 -11.78 19.18 4.59
CA ASP A 100 -13.10 18.73 5.08
C ASP A 100 -13.98 18.03 4.04
N LYS A 101 -13.39 17.62 2.90
CA LYS A 101 -14.08 16.84 1.87
C LYS A 101 -13.74 15.36 1.99
N LEU A 102 -14.76 14.53 2.18
CA LEU A 102 -14.62 13.07 2.20
C LEU A 102 -14.65 12.54 0.77
N VAL A 103 -13.47 12.31 0.19
CA VAL A 103 -13.30 11.83 -1.18
C VAL A 103 -12.22 10.76 -1.23
N ASN A 104 -12.22 9.95 -2.28
CA ASN A 104 -11.09 9.06 -2.53
C ASN A 104 -10.08 9.72 -3.46
N ARG A 105 -8.82 9.33 -3.28
CA ARG A 105 -7.68 9.87 -4.03
C ARG A 105 -6.78 8.75 -4.51
N VAL A 106 -6.13 8.98 -5.65
CA VAL A 106 -4.98 8.20 -6.08
C VAL A 106 -3.73 9.03 -5.85
N MET A 107 -2.85 8.52 -5.00
CA MET A 107 -1.60 9.14 -4.62
C MET A 107 -0.45 8.37 -5.28
N ARG A 108 0.48 9.09 -5.90
CA ARG A 108 1.75 8.53 -6.36
C ARG A 108 2.81 8.80 -5.30
N PHE A 109 3.62 7.80 -4.99
CA PHE A 109 4.80 7.93 -4.14
C PHE A 109 6.04 7.45 -4.88
N LYS A 110 7.20 7.98 -4.48
CA LYS A 110 8.50 7.43 -4.84
C LYS A 110 9.04 6.60 -3.68
N ILE A 111 9.52 5.40 -3.97
CA ILE A 111 10.12 4.49 -2.99
C ILE A 111 11.63 4.69 -2.97
N ASP A 112 12.20 4.85 -1.78
CA ASP A 112 13.65 4.95 -1.61
C ASP A 112 14.36 3.63 -1.99
N GLU A 113 15.67 3.68 -2.23
CA GLU A 113 16.43 2.51 -2.69
C GLU A 113 16.36 1.33 -1.72
N THR A 114 16.27 1.62 -0.41
CA THR A 114 16.25 0.62 0.66
C THR A 114 14.87 0.01 0.94
N LEU A 115 13.82 0.44 0.23
CA LEU A 115 12.44 -0.02 0.42
C LEU A 115 11.97 0.19 1.87
N SER A 116 12.36 1.29 2.51
CA SER A 116 12.02 1.61 3.90
C SER A 116 11.28 2.94 4.06
N ASN A 117 11.29 3.78 3.02
CA ASN A 117 10.64 5.09 3.03
C ASN A 117 9.93 5.40 1.72
N VAL A 118 8.97 6.33 1.80
CA VAL A 118 8.36 6.98 0.65
C VAL A 118 8.67 8.47 0.64
N SER A 119 8.73 9.06 -0.56
CA SER A 119 8.82 10.51 -0.78
C SER A 119 7.86 10.94 -1.89
N ASP A 120 7.83 12.26 -2.15
CA ASP A 120 7.22 12.85 -3.33
C ASP A 120 5.74 12.50 -3.54
N ARG A 121 4.96 12.43 -2.44
CA ARG A 121 3.51 12.25 -2.52
C ARG A 121 2.93 13.24 -3.52
N THR A 122 2.33 12.74 -4.58
CA THR A 122 1.62 13.52 -5.59
C THR A 122 0.20 12.96 -5.70
N ASP A 123 -0.81 13.75 -5.36
CA ASP A 123 -2.21 13.34 -5.58
C ASP A 123 -2.53 13.50 -7.09
N ILE A 124 -2.53 12.39 -7.83
CA ILE A 124 -2.75 12.38 -9.28
C ILE A 124 -4.23 12.36 -9.66
N VAL A 125 -5.08 11.85 -8.76
CA VAL A 125 -6.54 12.00 -8.81
C VAL A 125 -6.97 12.45 -7.43
N THR A 126 -7.59 13.62 -7.35
CA THR A 126 -7.86 14.30 -6.07
C THR A 126 -9.29 14.15 -5.58
N ASP A 127 -10.19 13.66 -6.44
CA ASP A 127 -11.60 13.50 -6.16
C ASP A 127 -12.19 12.33 -6.97
N ILE A 128 -12.54 11.26 -6.26
CA ILE A 128 -13.32 10.13 -6.77
C ILE A 128 -14.49 9.97 -5.80
N GLY A 129 -15.63 10.55 -6.19
CA GLY A 129 -16.87 10.66 -5.43
C GLY A 129 -18.07 10.93 -6.34
#